data_AF-A0A1G4Q7T9-F1
#
_entry.id   AF-A0A1G4Q7T9-F1
#
_cell.length_a   1.000
_cell.length_b   1.000
_cell.length_c   1.000
_cell.angle_alpha   90.00
_cell.angle_beta   90.00
_cell.angle_gamma   90.00
#
_symmetry.space_group_name_H-M   'P 1'
#
loop_
_entity.id
_entity.type
_entity.pdbx_description
1 polymer ?
#
loop_
_entity_poly.entity_id
_entity_poly.type
_entity_poly.pdbx_seq_one_letter_code
_entity_poly.pdbx_strand_id
1 'polypeptide(L)'
;MSGIILKDKALVASLRAGLLVWYDTHGRKLPWRQGERDPYRVWLSEVMLQQTTVPHAAPYYEKFLRLWPTLRDLAAAEDGRVMAEWAGLGYYARARKLLECARTVVRGHGGVFPADETELLKLPGFGPYTSAAVAAIAFGHAANVVDGNIERVMTRLYAIETPMPAAKPQVREAAAQWVNDDRAGDWPQALMDMATLICRPKSPVCGGCPLAEACVARARGEQERFPVKLAKAPKPRRYGVVFVIQSGDDVLVERRADKGLLGGMLGLPHTEWRSEPYRTEEITPPLSAPFEVIGSYEHVFTHFALTQEVWRAQVSDESVCDFLRRNNSFQLLPVSEKVLPTVFAKALKMKPVAPGLFD
;
A
#
# COMPACT_ATOMS: atom_id res chain seq x y z
N MET A 1 16.49 -33.91 -7.75
CA MET A 1 16.97 -33.85 -6.35
C MET A 1 17.96 -32.68 -6.28
N SER A 2 17.50 -31.54 -5.77
CA SER A 2 17.60 -31.13 -4.36
C SER A 2 18.78 -30.17 -4.17
N GLY A 3 18.48 -28.90 -4.39
CA GLY A 3 19.39 -27.81 -4.09
C GLY A 3 18.78 -26.49 -4.52
N ILE A 4 17.79 -26.00 -3.78
CA ILE A 4 17.45 -24.56 -3.69
C ILE A 4 18.63 -23.78 -3.05
N ILE A 5 19.82 -24.37 -3.07
CA ILE A 5 20.97 -24.03 -2.26
C ILE A 5 22.13 -23.91 -3.24
N LEU A 6 22.69 -22.71 -3.33
CA LEU A 6 24.06 -22.58 -3.77
C LEU A 6 24.88 -23.16 -2.60
N LYS A 7 25.10 -24.49 -2.61
CA LYS A 7 25.83 -25.19 -1.54
C LYS A 7 27.24 -24.61 -1.37
N ASP A 8 27.74 -24.00 -2.43
CA ASP A 8 28.97 -23.24 -2.47
C ASP A 8 28.78 -21.85 -1.83
N LYS A 9 29.14 -21.76 -0.54
CA LYS A 9 29.17 -20.49 0.20
C LYS A 9 30.14 -19.47 -0.41
N ALA A 10 31.23 -19.90 -1.05
CA ALA A 10 32.20 -19.00 -1.67
C ALA A 10 31.60 -18.33 -2.91
N LEU A 11 30.84 -19.09 -3.71
CA LEU A 11 30.09 -18.54 -4.83
C LEU A 11 29.04 -17.52 -4.36
N VAL A 12 28.27 -17.82 -3.30
CA VAL A 12 27.30 -16.86 -2.73
C VAL A 12 27.99 -15.58 -2.29
N ALA A 13 29.10 -15.69 -1.57
CA ALA A 13 29.88 -14.54 -1.11
C ALA A 13 30.40 -13.68 -2.28
N SER A 14 30.92 -14.32 -3.34
CA SER A 14 31.40 -13.63 -4.54
C SER A 14 30.28 -12.89 -5.27
N LEU A 15 29.15 -13.55 -5.51
CA LEU A 15 27.98 -12.93 -6.16
C LEU A 15 27.41 -11.77 -5.32
N ARG A 16 27.37 -11.94 -4.01
CA ARG A 16 26.95 -10.89 -3.06
C ARG A 16 27.86 -9.67 -3.15
N ALA A 17 29.17 -9.88 -3.14
CA ALA A 17 30.15 -8.79 -3.31
C ALA A 17 29.98 -8.09 -4.66
N GLY A 18 29.77 -8.84 -5.75
CA GLY A 18 29.49 -8.27 -7.08
C GLY A 18 28.23 -7.41 -7.12
N LEU A 19 27.15 -7.84 -6.44
CA LEU A 19 25.93 -7.04 -6.32
C LEU A 19 26.15 -5.74 -5.52
N LEU A 20 26.94 -5.80 -4.45
CA LEU A 20 27.26 -4.62 -3.64
C LEU A 20 28.14 -3.62 -4.41
N VAL A 21 29.14 -4.09 -5.16
CA VAL A 21 29.93 -3.24 -6.07
C VAL A 21 29.03 -2.59 -7.13
N TRP A 22 28.10 -3.36 -7.70
CA TRP A 22 27.11 -2.81 -8.62
C TRP A 22 26.26 -1.71 -7.94
N TYR A 23 25.83 -1.93 -6.69
CA TYR A 23 25.02 -0.99 -5.92
C TYR A 23 25.77 0.30 -5.59
N ASP A 24 27.07 0.25 -5.33
CA ASP A 24 27.87 1.45 -5.07
C ASP A 24 27.90 2.41 -6.27
N THR A 25 27.76 1.87 -7.49
CA THR A 25 27.78 2.65 -8.73
C THR A 25 26.38 3.00 -9.24
N HIS A 26 25.42 2.08 -9.09
CA HIS A 26 24.09 2.18 -9.73
C HIS A 26 22.93 2.36 -8.73
N GLY A 27 23.21 2.34 -7.44
CA GLY A 27 22.23 2.52 -6.38
C GLY A 27 21.48 3.84 -6.53
N ARG A 28 20.16 3.78 -6.37
CA ARG A 28 19.31 4.97 -6.50
C ARG A 28 19.54 5.90 -5.32
N LYS A 29 19.74 7.18 -5.62
CA LYS A 29 19.73 8.27 -4.65
C LYS A 29 18.28 8.59 -4.28
N LEU A 30 17.86 8.19 -3.09
CA LEU A 30 16.51 8.39 -2.57
C LEU A 30 16.56 9.26 -1.30
N PRO A 31 15.55 10.10 -1.01
CA PRO A 31 15.58 11.00 0.14
C PRO A 31 15.86 10.31 1.48
N TRP A 32 15.26 9.14 1.70
CA TRP A 32 15.42 8.33 2.91
C TRP A 32 16.73 7.53 2.99
N ARG A 33 17.57 7.59 1.94
CA ARG A 33 18.90 6.97 1.93
C ARG A 33 20.03 8.00 2.04
N GLN A 34 19.70 9.28 2.10
CA GLN A 34 20.70 10.34 2.27
C GLN A 34 20.93 10.60 3.76
N GLY A 35 22.21 10.72 4.15
CA GLY A 35 22.60 11.05 5.52
C GLY A 35 22.63 9.84 6.46
N GLU A 36 22.43 10.11 7.76
CA GLU A 36 22.47 9.09 8.81
C GLU A 36 21.32 8.08 8.68
N ARG A 37 21.60 6.84 9.07
CA ARG A 37 20.64 5.72 9.04
C ARG A 37 19.69 5.75 10.26
N ASP A 38 19.05 6.89 10.47
CA ASP A 38 18.11 7.09 11.57
C ASP A 38 16.91 6.11 11.46
N PRO A 39 16.66 5.26 12.48
CA PRO A 39 15.52 4.34 12.49
C PRO A 39 14.17 5.00 12.24
N TYR A 40 13.95 6.24 12.73
CA TYR A 40 12.70 6.96 12.47
C TYR A 40 12.52 7.25 10.98
N ARG A 41 13.56 7.76 10.34
CA ARG A 41 13.59 8.07 8.90
C ARG A 41 13.43 6.83 8.03
N VAL A 42 14.14 5.76 8.35
CA VAL A 42 14.05 4.48 7.63
C VAL A 42 12.63 3.94 7.75
N TRP A 43 12.12 3.77 8.97
CA TRP A 43 10.78 3.26 9.22
C TRP A 43 9.68 4.09 8.55
N LEU A 44 9.75 5.42 8.64
CA LEU A 44 8.78 6.32 7.99
C LEU A 44 8.72 6.05 6.47
N SER A 45 9.89 5.92 5.83
CA SER A 45 9.96 5.62 4.40
C SER A 45 9.36 4.26 4.06
N GLU A 46 9.64 3.23 4.88
CA GLU A 46 9.13 1.88 4.69
C GLU A 46 7.60 1.85 4.77
N VAL A 47 7.01 2.55 5.74
CA VAL A 47 5.55 2.66 5.86
C VAL A 47 4.95 3.41 4.66
N MET A 48 5.59 4.49 4.22
CA MET A 48 5.11 5.26 3.06
C MET A 48 5.18 4.46 1.75
N LEU A 49 6.21 3.64 1.55
CA LEU A 49 6.41 2.84 0.34
C LEU A 49 5.50 1.62 0.24
N GLN A 50 4.79 1.24 1.31
CA GLN A 50 3.79 0.18 1.25
C GLN A 50 2.71 0.50 0.21
N GLN A 51 2.70 -0.26 -0.88
CA GLN A 51 1.76 -0.09 -2.01
C GLN A 51 1.77 1.33 -2.62
N THR A 52 2.89 2.05 -2.50
CA THR A 52 3.05 3.40 -3.02
C THR A 52 4.35 3.50 -3.81
N THR A 53 4.34 4.20 -4.94
CA THR A 53 5.53 4.34 -5.78
C THR A 53 6.52 5.34 -5.16
N VAL A 54 7.81 5.16 -5.45
CA VAL A 54 8.88 6.07 -4.99
C VAL A 54 8.60 7.54 -5.36
N PRO A 55 8.23 7.88 -6.63
CA PRO A 55 7.96 9.27 -6.99
C PRO A 55 6.78 9.88 -6.24
N HIS A 56 5.78 9.07 -5.87
CA HIS A 56 4.62 9.55 -5.11
C HIS A 56 4.94 9.70 -3.62
N ALA A 57 5.75 8.80 -3.05
CA ALA A 57 6.11 8.83 -1.63
C ALA A 57 7.13 9.92 -1.27
N ALA A 58 8.10 10.22 -2.15
CA ALA A 58 9.20 11.14 -1.84
C ALA A 58 8.75 12.55 -1.38
N PRO A 59 7.80 13.24 -2.05
CA PRO A 59 7.34 14.55 -1.58
C PRO A 59 6.64 14.50 -0.21
N TYR A 60 5.93 13.41 0.09
CA TYR A 60 5.28 13.22 1.39
C TYR A 60 6.32 12.97 2.48
N TYR A 61 7.32 12.14 2.20
CA TYR A 61 8.41 11.86 3.13
C TYR A 61 9.12 13.15 3.55
N GLU A 62 9.51 13.99 2.60
CA GLU A 62 10.16 15.26 2.87
C GLU A 62 9.25 16.22 3.64
N LYS A 63 7.95 16.29 3.28
CA LYS A 63 6.98 17.11 4.02
C LYS A 63 6.84 16.65 5.47
N PHE A 64 6.73 15.34 5.70
CA PHE A 64 6.58 14.77 7.04
C PHE A 64 7.80 15.08 7.91
N LEU A 65 9.02 14.95 7.38
CA LEU A 65 10.22 15.29 8.13
C LEU A 65 10.38 16.79 8.41
N ARG A 66 9.79 17.68 7.60
CA ARG A 66 9.75 19.11 7.92
C ARG A 66 8.78 19.42 9.05
N LEU A 67 7.62 18.76 9.06
CA LEU A 67 6.57 18.99 10.05
C LEU A 67 6.87 18.30 11.40
N TRP A 68 7.44 17.10 11.32
CA TRP A 68 7.77 16.25 12.46
C TRP A 68 9.21 15.75 12.29
N PRO A 69 10.22 16.56 12.64
CA PRO A 69 11.62 16.21 12.44
C PRO A 69 12.07 14.99 13.24
N THR A 70 11.46 14.75 14.40
CA THR A 70 11.76 13.60 15.27
C THR A 70 10.54 12.70 15.47
N LEU A 71 10.80 11.46 15.91
CA LEU A 71 9.76 10.53 16.32
C LEU A 71 8.86 11.11 17.42
N ARG A 72 9.42 11.90 18.34
CA ARG A 72 8.68 12.54 19.44
C ARG A 72 7.72 13.60 18.92
N ASP A 73 8.13 14.39 17.94
CA ASP A 73 7.27 15.38 17.30
C ASP A 73 6.08 14.69 16.61
N LEU A 74 6.34 13.59 15.89
CA LEU A 74 5.27 12.81 15.27
C LEU A 74 4.33 12.20 16.32
N ALA A 75 4.86 11.65 17.40
CA ALA A 75 4.06 11.04 18.46
C ALA A 75 3.15 12.05 19.19
N ALA A 76 3.62 13.30 19.35
CA ALA A 76 2.89 14.40 19.98
C ALA A 76 1.85 15.06 19.05
N ALA A 77 1.89 14.76 17.75
CA ALA A 77 0.98 15.34 16.78
C ALA A 77 -0.49 14.92 17.03
N GLU A 78 -1.41 15.83 16.74
CA GLU A 78 -2.84 15.53 16.71
C GLU A 78 -3.17 14.57 15.56
N ASP A 79 -4.02 13.57 15.84
CA ASP A 79 -4.44 12.55 14.87
C ASP A 79 -4.98 13.18 13.58
N GLY A 80 -5.86 14.18 13.71
CA GLY A 80 -6.46 14.88 12.58
C GLY A 80 -5.43 15.54 11.67
N ARG A 81 -4.40 16.16 12.24
CA ARG A 81 -3.31 16.80 11.48
C ARG A 81 -2.50 15.75 10.71
N VAL A 82 -2.12 14.64 11.34
CA VAL A 82 -1.39 13.57 10.64
C VAL A 82 -2.22 12.98 9.49
N MET A 83 -3.52 12.76 9.70
CA MET A 83 -4.41 12.26 8.65
C MET A 83 -4.51 13.25 7.49
N ALA A 84 -4.65 14.56 7.78
CA ALA A 84 -4.71 15.60 6.76
C ALA A 84 -3.42 15.64 5.92
N GLU A 85 -2.26 15.56 6.56
CA GLU A 85 -0.98 15.59 5.84
C GLU A 85 -0.70 14.30 5.04
N TRP A 86 -1.26 13.17 5.47
CA TRP A 86 -1.20 11.89 4.74
C TRP A 86 -2.20 11.82 3.57
N ALA A 87 -3.15 12.75 3.49
CA ALA A 87 -4.19 12.72 2.48
C ALA A 87 -3.59 12.71 1.06
N GLY A 88 -4.03 11.76 0.24
CA GLY A 88 -3.51 11.53 -1.12
C GLY A 88 -2.41 10.45 -1.22
N LEU A 89 -1.80 10.01 -0.12
CA LEU A 89 -0.84 8.89 -0.13
C LEU A 89 -1.54 7.52 -0.15
N GLY A 90 -2.84 7.48 0.15
CA GLY A 90 -3.67 6.27 0.15
C GLY A 90 -3.51 5.42 1.41
N TYR A 91 -4.45 4.50 1.63
CA TYR A 91 -4.47 3.57 2.78
C TYR A 91 -4.28 4.27 4.14
N TYR A 92 -5.24 5.11 4.56
CA TYR A 92 -5.20 5.87 5.82
C TYR A 92 -4.99 5.02 7.09
N ALA A 93 -5.30 3.73 7.04
CA ALA A 93 -4.95 2.80 8.11
C ALA A 93 -3.44 2.78 8.41
N ARG A 94 -2.59 2.99 7.39
CA ARG A 94 -1.14 3.14 7.57
C ARG A 94 -0.79 4.37 8.40
N ALA A 95 -1.40 5.51 8.11
CA ALA A 95 -1.17 6.74 8.88
C ALA A 95 -1.57 6.58 10.36
N ARG A 96 -2.72 5.92 10.62
CA ARG A 96 -3.16 5.65 12.00
C ARG A 96 -2.20 4.72 12.72
N LYS A 97 -1.78 3.63 12.07
CA LYS A 97 -0.80 2.68 12.62
C LYS A 97 0.58 3.31 12.81
N LEU A 98 0.99 4.21 11.91
CA LEU A 98 2.21 5.01 12.05
C LEU A 98 2.18 5.81 13.34
N LEU A 99 1.11 6.60 13.57
CA LEU A 99 0.98 7.43 14.76
C LEU A 99 0.87 6.60 16.05
N GLU A 100 0.10 5.50 16.03
CA GLU A 100 -0.01 4.54 17.12
C GLU A 100 1.37 3.96 17.49
N CYS A 101 2.16 3.58 16.49
CA CYS A 101 3.51 3.05 16.67
C CYS A 101 4.46 4.10 17.25
N ALA A 102 4.49 5.32 16.69
CA ALA A 102 5.32 6.40 17.20
C ALA A 102 5.05 6.66 18.70
N ARG A 103 3.77 6.74 19.08
CA ARG A 103 3.36 6.89 20.48
C ARG A 103 3.75 5.69 21.35
N THR A 104 3.69 4.48 20.79
CA THR A 104 4.09 3.26 21.50
C THR A 104 5.59 3.24 21.78
N VAL A 105 6.41 3.62 20.80
CA VAL A 105 7.86 3.71 20.96
C VAL A 105 8.25 4.81 21.94
N VAL A 106 7.57 5.97 21.93
CA VAL A 106 7.82 7.02 22.91
C VAL A 106 7.49 6.57 24.33
N ARG A 107 6.34 5.90 24.55
CA ARG A 107 5.94 5.43 25.89
C ARG A 107 6.73 4.22 26.38
N GLY A 108 6.99 3.24 25.51
CA GLY A 108 7.57 1.96 25.89
C GLY A 108 9.08 1.87 25.75
N HIS A 109 9.68 2.69 24.89
CA HIS A 109 11.11 2.61 24.54
C HIS A 109 11.82 3.97 24.59
N GLY A 110 11.25 4.95 25.30
CA GLY A 110 11.88 6.27 25.49
C GLY A 110 12.07 7.08 24.20
N GLY A 111 11.31 6.77 23.15
CA GLY A 111 11.39 7.45 21.85
C GLY A 111 12.51 6.96 20.95
N VAL A 112 13.12 5.82 21.27
CA VAL A 112 14.14 5.16 20.44
C VAL A 112 13.61 3.80 20.01
N PHE A 113 13.69 3.49 18.72
CA PHE A 113 13.32 2.15 18.24
C PHE A 113 14.28 1.10 18.84
N PRO A 114 13.78 -0.07 19.28
CA PRO A 114 14.66 -1.17 19.66
C PRO A 114 15.44 -1.66 18.43
N ALA A 115 16.70 -2.06 18.62
CA ALA A 115 17.54 -2.57 17.54
C ALA A 115 17.28 -4.05 17.21
N ASP A 116 16.68 -4.79 18.15
CA ASP A 116 16.35 -6.21 17.99
C ASP A 116 15.14 -6.41 17.08
N GLU A 117 15.25 -7.31 16.09
CA GLU A 117 14.18 -7.59 15.12
C GLU A 117 12.92 -8.15 15.80
N THR A 118 13.08 -8.97 16.84
CA THR A 118 11.97 -9.59 17.58
C THR A 118 11.19 -8.55 18.37
N GLU A 119 11.88 -7.56 18.96
CA GLU A 119 11.23 -6.42 19.61
C GLU A 119 10.56 -5.49 18.60
N LEU A 120 11.22 -5.21 17.46
CA LEU A 120 10.61 -4.43 16.37
C LEU A 120 9.29 -5.08 15.89
N LEU A 121 9.25 -6.41 15.76
CA LEU A 121 8.05 -7.16 15.35
C LEU A 121 6.85 -7.01 16.29
N LYS A 122 7.06 -6.64 17.55
CA LYS A 122 5.97 -6.41 18.52
C LYS A 122 5.31 -5.03 18.34
N LEU A 123 5.94 -4.11 17.61
CA LEU A 123 5.45 -2.75 17.46
C LEU A 123 4.25 -2.67 16.49
N PRO A 124 3.27 -1.76 16.73
CA PRO A 124 2.15 -1.57 15.81
C PRO A 124 2.60 -1.28 14.38
N GLY A 125 2.05 -2.01 13.41
CA GLY A 125 2.36 -1.81 11.99
C GLY A 125 3.69 -2.42 11.53
N PHE A 126 4.49 -2.99 12.44
CA PHE A 126 5.63 -3.80 12.05
C PHE A 126 5.17 -5.22 11.71
N GLY A 127 5.44 -5.63 10.48
CA GLY A 127 5.35 -7.03 10.05
C GLY A 127 6.75 -7.59 9.78
N PRO A 128 6.84 -8.89 9.42
CA PRO A 128 8.12 -9.55 9.20
C PRO A 128 9.07 -8.83 8.24
N TYR A 129 8.52 -8.20 7.19
CA TYR A 129 9.32 -7.40 6.26
C TYR A 129 9.87 -6.12 6.91
N THR A 130 9.00 -5.30 7.50
CA THR A 130 9.39 -3.99 8.06
C THR A 130 10.35 -4.15 9.24
N SER A 131 10.17 -5.18 10.09
CA SER A 131 11.11 -5.48 11.18
C SER A 131 12.51 -5.81 10.64
N ALA A 132 12.61 -6.74 9.69
CA ALA A 132 13.88 -7.10 9.07
C ALA A 132 14.51 -5.91 8.32
N ALA A 133 13.70 -5.13 7.58
CA ALA A 133 14.17 -3.98 6.83
C ALA A 133 14.76 -2.90 7.75
N VAL A 134 14.07 -2.54 8.84
CA VAL A 134 14.57 -1.55 9.80
C VAL A 134 15.79 -2.09 10.56
N ALA A 135 15.78 -3.35 10.99
CA ALA A 135 16.93 -4.00 11.64
C ALA A 135 18.19 -3.95 10.75
N ALA A 136 18.05 -4.29 9.47
CA ALA A 136 19.17 -4.24 8.53
C ALA A 136 19.59 -2.82 8.18
N ILE A 137 18.65 -2.00 7.72
CA ILE A 137 18.98 -0.70 7.13
C ILE A 137 19.38 0.29 8.22
N ALA A 138 18.61 0.41 9.29
CA ALA A 138 18.87 1.41 10.33
C ALA A 138 19.95 0.96 11.32
N PHE A 139 19.88 -0.30 11.77
CA PHE A 139 20.76 -0.82 12.83
C PHE A 139 21.95 -1.63 12.32
N GLY A 140 22.02 -1.94 11.02
CA GLY A 140 23.13 -2.69 10.45
C GLY A 140 23.15 -4.16 10.85
N HIS A 141 22.04 -4.71 11.34
CA HIS A 141 21.96 -6.12 11.73
C HIS A 141 21.70 -7.02 10.52
N ALA A 142 22.36 -8.17 10.46
CA ALA A 142 22.07 -9.18 9.46
C ALA A 142 20.63 -9.70 9.62
N ALA A 143 19.74 -9.28 8.72
CA ALA A 143 18.33 -9.66 8.72
C ALA A 143 17.87 -10.14 7.34
N ASN A 144 16.95 -11.12 7.33
CA ASN A 144 16.43 -11.70 6.10
C ASN A 144 15.24 -10.88 5.56
N VAL A 145 15.56 -9.77 4.89
CA VAL A 145 14.58 -8.87 4.29
C VAL A 145 14.04 -9.47 2.99
N VAL A 146 12.73 -9.73 2.93
CA VAL A 146 12.07 -10.28 1.74
C VAL A 146 10.79 -9.52 1.44
N ASP A 147 10.79 -8.76 0.35
CA ASP A 147 9.61 -8.12 -0.25
C ASP A 147 9.25 -8.79 -1.59
N GLY A 148 8.22 -8.27 -2.29
CA GLY A 148 7.83 -8.80 -3.61
C GLY A 148 8.90 -8.63 -4.70
N ASN A 149 9.88 -7.72 -4.53
CA ASN A 149 11.02 -7.61 -5.42
C ASN A 149 12.02 -8.73 -5.18
N ILE A 150 12.36 -8.99 -3.93
CA ILE A 150 13.29 -10.06 -3.53
C ILE A 150 12.66 -11.42 -3.80
N GLU A 151 11.35 -11.61 -3.57
CA GLU A 151 10.63 -12.82 -3.97
C GLU A 151 10.84 -13.12 -5.47
N ARG A 152 10.70 -12.11 -6.33
CA ARG A 152 10.93 -12.27 -7.78
C ARG A 152 12.38 -12.61 -8.11
N VAL A 153 13.35 -11.96 -7.46
CA VAL A 153 14.78 -12.25 -7.69
C VAL A 153 15.09 -13.69 -7.28
N MET A 154 14.69 -14.10 -6.08
CA MET A 154 15.01 -15.43 -5.54
C MET A 154 14.30 -16.53 -6.32
N THR A 155 13.02 -16.35 -6.67
CA THR A 155 12.30 -17.34 -7.50
C THR A 155 12.92 -17.52 -8.89
N ARG A 156 13.49 -16.47 -9.49
CA ARG A 156 14.23 -16.57 -10.77
C ARG A 156 15.61 -17.20 -10.59
N LEU A 157 16.36 -16.76 -9.57
CA LEU A 157 17.71 -17.22 -9.31
C LEU A 157 17.74 -18.74 -9.08
N TYR A 158 16.79 -19.25 -8.32
CA TYR A 158 16.69 -20.66 -7.94
C TYR A 158 15.65 -21.47 -8.75
N ALA A 159 14.96 -20.83 -9.71
CA ALA A 159 13.84 -21.43 -10.46
C ALA A 159 12.81 -22.15 -9.55
N ILE A 160 12.31 -21.43 -8.54
CA ILE A 160 11.32 -21.97 -7.59
C ILE A 160 9.98 -22.11 -8.30
N GLU A 161 9.61 -23.36 -8.64
CA GLU A 161 8.41 -23.67 -9.42
C GLU A 161 7.12 -23.70 -8.61
N THR A 162 7.22 -23.83 -7.28
CA THR A 162 6.06 -23.81 -6.39
C THR A 162 5.31 -22.47 -6.57
N PRO A 163 3.99 -22.49 -6.83
CA PRO A 163 3.23 -21.26 -7.02
C PRO A 163 3.17 -20.38 -5.75
N MET A 164 3.20 -19.06 -5.92
CA MET A 164 2.94 -18.11 -4.86
C MET A 164 1.45 -18.13 -4.46
N PRO A 165 1.11 -18.06 -3.15
CA PRO A 165 1.99 -17.75 -2.02
C PRO A 165 2.64 -18.96 -1.34
N ALA A 166 2.40 -20.20 -1.80
CA ALA A 166 2.92 -21.42 -1.16
C ALA A 166 4.46 -21.49 -1.17
N ALA A 167 5.12 -20.85 -2.13
CA ALA A 167 6.58 -20.76 -2.21
C ALA A 167 7.23 -19.80 -1.19
N LYS A 168 6.47 -19.02 -0.41
CA LYS A 168 7.05 -18.04 0.54
C LYS A 168 8.10 -18.64 1.49
N PRO A 169 7.91 -19.82 2.11
CA PRO A 169 8.93 -20.43 2.95
C PRO A 169 10.22 -20.76 2.19
N GLN A 170 10.11 -21.33 0.98
CA GLN A 170 11.26 -21.68 0.13
C GLN A 170 12.03 -20.42 -0.31
N VAL A 171 11.31 -19.35 -0.65
CA VAL A 171 11.93 -18.06 -0.98
C VAL A 171 12.69 -17.50 0.22
N ARG A 172 12.11 -17.60 1.42
CA ARG A 172 12.75 -17.12 2.65
C ARG A 172 14.01 -17.90 2.98
N GLU A 173 13.99 -19.23 2.80
CA GLU A 173 15.15 -20.11 2.96
C GLU A 173 16.23 -19.79 1.91
N ALA A 174 15.84 -19.58 0.65
CA ALA A 174 16.76 -19.18 -0.41
C ALA A 174 17.44 -17.83 -0.10
N ALA A 175 16.66 -16.83 0.33
CA ALA A 175 17.18 -15.51 0.69
C ALA A 175 18.09 -15.54 1.93
N ALA A 176 17.78 -16.39 2.92
CA ALA A 176 18.56 -16.52 4.16
C ALA A 176 20.03 -16.92 3.91
N GLN A 177 20.31 -17.65 2.82
CA GLN A 177 21.67 -18.07 2.46
C GLN A 177 22.61 -16.89 2.15
N TRP A 178 22.06 -15.71 1.83
CA TRP A 178 22.82 -14.52 1.44
C TRP A 178 23.03 -13.53 2.60
N VAL A 179 22.39 -13.78 3.74
CA VAL A 179 22.37 -12.89 4.89
C VAL A 179 23.67 -13.06 5.67
N ASN A 180 24.38 -11.97 5.88
CA ASN A 180 25.58 -11.87 6.72
C ASN A 180 25.78 -10.42 7.20
N ASP A 181 26.74 -10.21 8.10
CA ASP A 181 26.99 -8.93 8.75
C ASP A 181 27.66 -7.88 7.85
N ASP A 182 28.40 -8.32 6.83
CA ASP A 182 29.14 -7.42 5.93
C ASP A 182 28.19 -6.51 5.15
N ARG A 183 28.11 -5.22 5.48
CA ARG A 183 27.17 -4.27 4.85
C ARG A 183 25.72 -4.74 4.90
N ALA A 184 25.29 -5.31 6.03
CA ALA A 184 23.95 -5.88 6.22
C ALA A 184 22.81 -4.95 5.77
N GLY A 185 22.91 -3.64 6.01
CA GLY A 185 21.90 -2.67 5.58
C GLY A 185 21.91 -2.32 4.09
N ASP A 186 23.03 -2.48 3.39
CA ASP A 186 23.12 -2.19 1.95
C ASP A 186 22.61 -3.36 1.12
N TRP A 187 22.84 -4.59 1.58
CA TRP A 187 22.41 -5.80 0.92
C TRP A 187 20.94 -5.81 0.46
N PRO A 188 19.94 -5.59 1.34
CA PRO A 188 18.55 -5.59 0.91
C PRO A 188 18.24 -4.43 -0.04
N GLN A 189 18.91 -3.28 0.13
CA GLN A 189 18.73 -2.12 -0.73
C GLN A 189 19.29 -2.36 -2.14
N ALA A 190 20.44 -3.02 -2.24
CA ALA A 190 21.07 -3.45 -3.48
C ALA A 190 20.18 -4.41 -4.24
N LEU A 191 19.62 -5.42 -3.55
CA LEU A 191 18.65 -6.34 -4.15
C LEU A 191 17.39 -5.62 -4.64
N MET A 192 16.80 -4.73 -3.84
CA MET A 192 15.61 -3.97 -4.22
C MET A 192 15.86 -3.07 -5.44
N ASP A 193 17.02 -2.42 -5.52
CA ASP A 193 17.40 -1.57 -6.65
C ASP A 193 17.67 -2.39 -7.91
N MET A 194 18.46 -3.46 -7.80
CA MET A 194 18.71 -4.38 -8.92
C MET A 194 17.39 -5.01 -9.41
N ALA A 195 16.49 -5.38 -8.51
CA ALA A 195 15.18 -5.90 -8.87
C ALA A 195 14.30 -4.87 -9.60
N THR A 196 14.44 -3.59 -9.25
CA THR A 196 13.69 -2.49 -9.87
C THR A 196 14.25 -2.11 -11.24
N LEU A 197 15.57 -2.00 -11.35
CA LEU A 197 16.25 -1.49 -12.55
C LEU A 197 16.53 -2.59 -13.58
N ILE A 198 16.88 -3.80 -13.12
CA ILE A 198 17.37 -4.89 -13.97
C ILE A 198 16.40 -6.07 -13.98
N CYS A 199 16.16 -6.69 -12.82
CA CYS A 199 15.34 -7.91 -12.72
C CYS A 199 13.84 -7.57 -12.67
N ARG A 200 13.38 -6.82 -13.68
CA ARG A 200 12.01 -6.27 -13.79
C ARG A 200 10.96 -7.38 -13.99
N PRO A 201 9.68 -7.17 -13.60
CA PRO A 201 8.62 -8.16 -13.79
C PRO A 201 8.48 -8.64 -15.24
N LYS A 202 8.54 -7.71 -16.20
CA LYS A 202 8.56 -7.99 -17.64
C LYS A 202 9.87 -7.49 -18.25
N SER A 203 10.35 -8.21 -19.26
CA SER A 203 11.55 -7.89 -20.05
C SER A 203 12.76 -7.51 -19.17
N PRO A 204 13.25 -8.42 -18.30
CA PRO A 204 14.40 -8.14 -17.45
C PRO A 204 15.67 -7.88 -18.27
N VAL A 205 16.52 -6.95 -17.82
CA VAL A 205 17.76 -6.54 -18.52
C VAL A 205 18.91 -7.45 -18.11
N CYS A 206 18.81 -8.75 -18.39
CA CYS A 206 19.74 -9.75 -17.87
C CYS A 206 21.21 -9.53 -18.25
N GLY A 207 21.51 -8.80 -19.33
CA GLY A 207 22.88 -8.49 -19.75
C GLY A 207 23.67 -7.62 -18.77
N GLY A 208 22.98 -6.82 -17.94
CA GLY A 208 23.60 -5.98 -16.89
C GLY A 208 23.40 -6.52 -15.48
N CYS A 209 22.91 -7.76 -15.32
CA CYS A 209 22.59 -8.32 -14.01
C CYS A 209 23.84 -8.92 -13.34
N PRO A 210 24.24 -8.47 -12.14
CA PRO A 210 25.40 -9.05 -11.44
C PRO A 210 25.19 -10.50 -11.00
N LEU A 211 23.94 -10.99 -11.03
CA LEU A 211 23.57 -12.37 -10.70
C LEU A 211 23.30 -13.22 -11.96
N ALA A 212 23.59 -12.71 -13.16
CA ALA A 212 23.20 -13.35 -14.42
C ALA A 212 23.76 -14.76 -14.59
N GLU A 213 25.03 -14.98 -14.24
CA GLU A 213 25.72 -16.25 -14.47
C GLU A 213 25.16 -17.37 -13.58
N ALA A 214 24.73 -17.04 -12.36
CA ALA A 214 24.15 -17.98 -11.43
C ALA A 214 22.62 -18.15 -11.58
N CYS A 215 21.96 -17.35 -12.42
CA CYS A 215 20.50 -17.33 -12.52
C CYS A 215 19.95 -18.48 -13.36
N VAL A 216 19.32 -19.45 -12.69
CA VAL A 216 18.73 -20.64 -13.34
C VAL A 216 17.64 -20.25 -14.34
N ALA A 217 16.75 -19.31 -14.00
CA ALA A 217 15.72 -18.86 -14.93
C ALA A 217 16.30 -18.15 -16.16
N ARG A 218 17.46 -17.48 -16.04
CA ARG A 218 18.16 -16.90 -17.21
C ARG A 218 18.74 -17.98 -18.09
N ALA A 219 19.40 -18.99 -17.51
CA ALA A 219 19.96 -20.10 -18.27
C ALA A 219 18.89 -20.88 -19.06
N ARG A 220 17.64 -20.88 -18.59
CA ARG A 220 16.48 -21.49 -19.26
C ARG A 220 15.70 -20.57 -20.19
N GLY A 221 15.94 -19.26 -20.16
CA GLY A 221 15.10 -18.28 -20.88
C GLY A 221 13.68 -18.15 -20.32
N GLU A 222 13.45 -18.47 -19.04
CA GLU A 222 12.14 -18.53 -18.39
C GLU A 222 11.90 -17.42 -17.35
N GLN A 223 12.66 -16.33 -17.37
CA GLN A 223 12.63 -15.31 -16.32
C GLN A 223 11.22 -14.75 -16.05
N GLU A 224 10.41 -14.55 -17.09
CA GLU A 224 9.04 -14.03 -16.96
C GLU A 224 8.02 -15.04 -16.40
N ARG A 225 8.34 -16.34 -16.41
CA ARG A 225 7.55 -17.40 -15.77
C ARG A 225 7.56 -17.26 -14.24
N PHE A 226 8.63 -16.68 -13.69
CA PHE A 226 8.83 -16.55 -12.25
C PHE A 226 8.54 -15.11 -11.73
N PRO A 227 7.89 -14.98 -10.56
CA PRO A 227 7.37 -16.05 -9.72
C PRO A 227 6.16 -16.75 -10.36
N VAL A 228 6.05 -18.07 -10.20
CA VAL A 228 4.87 -18.83 -10.64
C VAL A 228 3.67 -18.35 -9.83
N LYS A 229 2.61 -17.94 -10.51
CA LYS A 229 1.38 -17.46 -9.87
C LYS A 229 0.30 -18.51 -10.00
N LEU A 230 -0.48 -18.72 -8.95
CA LEU A 230 -1.74 -19.45 -9.07
C LEU A 230 -2.65 -18.76 -10.08
N ALA A 231 -3.41 -19.56 -10.83
CA ALA A 231 -4.51 -19.04 -11.63
C ALA A 231 -5.43 -18.24 -10.71
N LYS A 232 -5.75 -17.00 -11.10
CA LYS A 232 -6.66 -16.18 -10.30
C LYS A 232 -8.06 -16.74 -10.45
N ALA A 233 -8.70 -17.07 -9.34
CA ALA A 233 -10.14 -17.27 -9.32
C ALA A 233 -10.85 -16.00 -9.84
N PRO A 234 -12.04 -16.12 -10.46
CA PRO A 234 -12.86 -14.97 -10.80
C PRO A 234 -13.02 -14.07 -9.57
N LYS A 235 -12.76 -12.76 -9.73
CA LYS A 235 -12.95 -11.82 -8.62
C LYS A 235 -14.43 -11.82 -8.24
N PRO A 236 -14.77 -11.96 -6.94
CA PRO A 236 -16.13 -11.76 -6.48
C PRO A 236 -16.65 -10.41 -6.93
N ARG A 237 -17.93 -10.38 -7.29
CA ARG A 237 -18.62 -9.15 -7.65
C ARG A 237 -19.53 -8.72 -6.50
N ARG A 238 -19.53 -7.42 -6.22
CA ARG A 238 -20.44 -6.81 -5.27
C ARG A 238 -21.24 -5.71 -5.93
N TYR A 239 -22.40 -5.44 -5.38
CA TYR A 239 -23.33 -4.43 -5.84
C TYR A 239 -23.72 -3.52 -4.69
N GLY A 240 -23.97 -2.25 -5.01
CA GLY A 240 -24.47 -1.26 -4.06
C GLY A 240 -25.10 -0.09 -4.80
N VAL A 241 -25.75 0.76 -4.03
CA VAL A 241 -26.30 2.03 -4.49
C VAL A 241 -25.64 3.15 -3.71
N VAL A 242 -25.12 4.15 -4.42
CA VAL A 242 -24.52 5.34 -3.83
C VAL A 242 -25.43 6.54 -4.06
N PHE A 243 -25.63 7.32 -3.00
CA PHE A 243 -26.49 8.49 -3.01
C PHE A 243 -25.66 9.76 -3.18
N VAL A 244 -25.92 10.51 -4.25
CA VAL A 244 -25.37 11.85 -4.48
C VAL A 244 -26.43 12.86 -4.09
N ILE A 245 -26.34 13.35 -2.86
CA ILE A 245 -27.33 14.27 -2.29
C ILE A 245 -26.69 15.66 -2.24
N GLN A 246 -27.22 16.58 -3.03
CA GLN A 246 -26.67 17.92 -3.19
C GLN A 246 -27.56 18.98 -2.55
N SER A 247 -26.93 19.94 -1.88
CA SER A 247 -27.55 21.14 -1.30
C SER A 247 -26.74 22.34 -1.78
N GLY A 248 -27.29 23.12 -2.71
CA GLY A 248 -26.52 24.14 -3.42
C GLY A 248 -25.29 23.54 -4.12
N ASP A 249 -24.11 24.09 -3.83
CA ASP A 249 -22.82 23.63 -4.37
C ASP A 249 -22.13 22.56 -3.49
N ASP A 250 -22.79 22.13 -2.41
CA ASP A 250 -22.26 21.14 -1.47
C ASP A 250 -22.91 19.77 -1.69
N VAL A 251 -22.20 18.73 -1.25
CA VAL A 251 -22.67 17.34 -1.24
C VAL A 251 -22.62 16.78 0.17
N LEU A 252 -23.66 16.03 0.53
CA LEU A 252 -23.72 15.30 1.78
C LEU A 252 -22.73 14.13 1.75
N VAL A 253 -21.83 14.09 2.74
CA VAL A 253 -20.85 13.02 2.91
C VAL A 253 -21.00 12.41 4.30
N GLU A 254 -20.59 11.15 4.42
CA GLU A 254 -20.60 10.39 5.66
C GLU A 254 -19.16 10.02 6.06
N ARG A 255 -18.82 10.23 7.33
CA ARG A 255 -17.62 9.66 7.94
C ARG A 255 -17.87 8.19 8.23
N ARG A 256 -17.17 7.33 7.50
CA ARG A 256 -17.25 5.88 7.64
C ARG A 256 -16.69 5.45 8.99
N ALA A 257 -17.22 4.34 9.52
CA ALA A 257 -16.69 3.68 10.73
C ALA A 257 -15.17 3.49 10.65
N ASP A 258 -14.46 3.60 11.78
CA ASP A 258 -12.99 3.57 11.80
C ASP A 258 -12.39 2.22 11.37
N LYS A 259 -13.18 1.15 11.47
CA LYS A 259 -12.81 -0.22 11.08
C LYS A 259 -13.49 -0.62 9.77
N GLY A 260 -12.81 -1.47 9.00
CA GLY A 260 -13.32 -1.99 7.73
C GLY A 260 -12.81 -1.23 6.51
N LEU A 261 -13.44 -1.49 5.36
CA LEU A 261 -13.01 -0.97 4.07
C LEU A 261 -13.19 0.55 4.01
N LEU A 262 -12.12 1.27 3.68
CA LEU A 262 -12.05 2.74 3.68
C LEU A 262 -12.39 3.35 5.06
N GLY A 263 -12.08 2.65 6.16
CA GLY A 263 -12.49 3.05 7.50
C GLY A 263 -11.93 4.41 7.94
N GLY A 264 -12.79 5.25 8.51
CA GLY A 264 -12.51 6.62 8.93
C GLY A 264 -12.40 7.65 7.80
N MET A 265 -12.51 7.24 6.53
CA MET A 265 -12.53 8.16 5.39
C MET A 265 -13.95 8.72 5.20
N LEU A 266 -14.04 9.91 4.61
CA LEU A 266 -15.30 10.43 4.10
C LEU A 266 -15.71 9.66 2.86
N GLY A 267 -17.00 9.43 2.70
CA GLY A 267 -17.59 8.81 1.52
C GLY A 267 -18.96 9.39 1.23
N LEU A 268 -19.52 9.04 0.08
CA LEU A 268 -20.94 9.29 -0.16
C LEU A 268 -21.76 8.25 0.60
N PRO A 269 -22.96 8.60 1.11
CA PRO A 269 -23.89 7.63 1.69
C PRO A 269 -24.18 6.52 0.68
N HIS A 270 -24.23 5.27 1.12
CA HIS A 270 -24.46 4.14 0.22
C HIS A 270 -25.04 2.92 0.94
N THR A 271 -25.68 2.01 0.20
CA THR A 271 -26.16 0.73 0.73
C THR A 271 -25.02 -0.27 0.98
N GLU A 272 -25.25 -1.30 1.79
CA GLU A 272 -24.25 -2.35 1.98
C GLU A 272 -23.77 -2.96 0.64
N TRP A 273 -22.48 -3.27 0.54
CA TRP A 273 -21.95 -3.93 -0.66
C TRP A 273 -22.11 -5.44 -0.57
N ARG A 274 -23.16 -5.96 -1.21
CA ARG A 274 -23.54 -7.39 -1.17
C ARG A 274 -23.29 -8.10 -2.50
N SER A 275 -23.46 -9.41 -2.55
CA SER A 275 -23.17 -10.24 -3.74
C SER A 275 -24.20 -10.12 -4.86
N GLU A 276 -25.37 -9.52 -4.59
CA GLU A 276 -26.49 -9.42 -5.53
C GLU A 276 -26.94 -7.96 -5.71
N PRO A 277 -27.37 -7.54 -6.91
CA PRO A 277 -27.94 -6.21 -7.15
C PRO A 277 -29.12 -5.90 -6.24
N TYR A 278 -29.28 -4.62 -5.88
CA TYR A 278 -30.46 -4.14 -5.15
C TYR A 278 -31.68 -4.08 -6.07
N ARG A 279 -32.86 -4.41 -5.52
CA ARG A 279 -34.13 -3.99 -6.12
C ARG A 279 -34.53 -2.63 -5.57
N THR A 280 -35.26 -1.83 -6.34
CA THR A 280 -35.65 -0.46 -5.97
C THR A 280 -36.34 -0.40 -4.61
N GLU A 281 -37.16 -1.39 -4.27
CA GLU A 281 -37.94 -1.43 -3.03
C GLU A 281 -37.10 -1.75 -1.79
N GLU A 282 -35.90 -2.29 -1.98
CA GLU A 282 -34.96 -2.63 -0.89
C GLU A 282 -34.07 -1.44 -0.50
N ILE A 283 -34.10 -0.36 -1.29
CA ILE A 283 -33.22 0.77 -1.14
C ILE A 283 -33.90 1.81 -0.25
N THR A 284 -33.28 2.09 0.89
CA THR A 284 -33.69 3.19 1.79
C THR A 284 -32.62 4.28 1.72
N PRO A 285 -32.89 5.42 1.05
CA PRO A 285 -31.99 6.56 1.07
C PRO A 285 -31.87 7.15 2.49
N PRO A 286 -30.76 7.82 2.83
CA PRO A 286 -30.55 8.38 4.17
C PRO A 286 -31.55 9.48 4.53
N LEU A 287 -32.13 10.16 3.53
CA LEU A 287 -33.16 11.18 3.70
C LEU A 287 -34.19 11.08 2.59
N SER A 288 -35.42 11.52 2.88
CA SER A 288 -36.51 11.52 1.91
C SER A 288 -36.35 12.68 0.93
N ALA A 289 -36.18 12.35 -0.36
CA ALA A 289 -36.04 13.30 -1.46
C ALA A 289 -36.41 12.61 -2.79
N PRO A 290 -36.74 13.37 -3.85
CA PRO A 290 -36.96 12.81 -5.18
C PRO A 290 -35.62 12.39 -5.80
N PHE A 291 -35.25 11.12 -5.67
CA PHE A 291 -34.03 10.58 -6.27
C PHE A 291 -34.23 10.20 -7.74
N GLU A 292 -33.27 10.60 -8.57
CA GLU A 292 -33.13 10.18 -9.96
C GLU A 292 -31.98 9.16 -10.11
N VAL A 293 -32.21 8.08 -10.84
CA VAL A 293 -31.16 7.09 -11.16
C VAL A 293 -30.38 7.58 -12.38
N ILE A 294 -29.09 7.90 -12.20
CA ILE A 294 -28.25 8.46 -13.27
C ILE A 294 -27.33 7.42 -13.94
N GLY A 295 -27.47 6.14 -13.61
CA GLY A 295 -26.70 5.03 -14.18
C GLY A 295 -25.79 4.34 -13.15
N SER A 296 -24.86 3.52 -13.63
CA SER A 296 -23.92 2.78 -12.78
C SER A 296 -22.46 2.88 -13.24
N TYR A 297 -21.54 2.60 -12.32
CA TYR A 297 -20.10 2.51 -12.61
C TYR A 297 -19.46 1.31 -11.93
N GLU A 298 -18.31 0.89 -12.46
CA GLU A 298 -17.47 -0.13 -11.85
C GLU A 298 -16.28 0.46 -11.08
N HIS A 299 -15.98 -0.12 -9.92
CA HIS A 299 -14.76 0.13 -9.17
C HIS A 299 -14.12 -1.18 -8.74
N VAL A 300 -12.83 -1.36 -9.05
CA VAL A 300 -12.12 -2.60 -8.75
C VAL A 300 -11.25 -2.41 -7.52
N PHE A 301 -11.60 -3.11 -6.45
CA PHE A 301 -10.72 -3.31 -5.31
C PHE A 301 -9.77 -4.50 -5.56
N THR A 302 -8.76 -4.65 -4.72
CA THR A 302 -7.86 -5.81 -4.76
C THR A 302 -8.63 -7.13 -4.64
N HIS A 303 -9.64 -7.17 -3.77
CA HIS A 303 -10.35 -8.40 -3.39
C HIS A 303 -11.69 -8.63 -4.11
N PHE A 304 -12.32 -7.60 -4.69
CA PHE A 304 -13.59 -7.72 -5.41
C PHE A 304 -13.78 -6.60 -6.43
N ALA A 305 -14.66 -6.79 -7.40
CA ALA A 305 -15.18 -5.72 -8.25
C ALA A 305 -16.53 -5.23 -7.69
N LEU A 306 -16.73 -3.92 -7.68
CA LEU A 306 -17.95 -3.28 -7.20
C LEU A 306 -18.66 -2.63 -8.39
N THR A 307 -19.93 -2.96 -8.59
CA THR A 307 -20.85 -2.15 -9.41
C THR A 307 -21.67 -1.28 -8.46
N GLN A 308 -21.69 0.02 -8.72
CA GLN A 308 -22.45 1.00 -7.94
C GLN A 308 -23.44 1.70 -8.86
N GLU A 309 -24.73 1.58 -8.55
CA GLU A 309 -25.75 2.45 -9.15
C GLU A 309 -25.77 3.79 -8.42
N VAL A 310 -26.01 4.88 -9.15
CA VAL A 310 -25.95 6.23 -8.61
C VAL A 310 -27.33 6.84 -8.60
N TRP A 311 -27.80 7.16 -7.39
CA TRP A 311 -29.05 7.85 -7.14
C TRP A 311 -28.75 9.28 -6.74
N ARG A 312 -29.26 10.26 -7.48
CA ARG A 312 -29.01 11.68 -7.24
C ARG A 312 -30.26 12.38 -6.77
N ALA A 313 -30.14 13.23 -5.75
CA ALA A 313 -31.21 14.13 -5.33
C ALA A 313 -30.66 15.54 -5.08
N GLN A 314 -31.48 16.54 -5.43
CA GLN A 314 -31.30 17.93 -5.01
C GLN A 314 -32.23 18.18 -3.82
N VAL A 315 -31.72 18.79 -2.77
CA VAL A 315 -32.48 19.05 -1.53
C VAL A 315 -32.27 20.48 -1.08
N SER A 316 -33.23 20.98 -0.30
CA SER A 316 -33.10 22.30 0.33
C SER A 316 -32.13 22.26 1.51
N ASP A 317 -31.48 23.40 1.76
CA ASP A 317 -30.59 23.57 2.92
C ASP A 317 -31.30 23.27 4.24
N GLU A 318 -32.60 23.58 4.34
CA GLU A 318 -33.42 23.29 5.52
C GLU A 318 -33.52 21.78 5.79
N SER A 319 -33.83 20.98 4.77
CA SER A 319 -33.94 19.52 4.87
C SER A 319 -32.62 18.88 5.30
N VAL A 320 -31.51 19.34 4.72
CA VAL A 320 -30.18 18.84 5.07
C VAL A 320 -29.76 19.25 6.47
N CYS A 321 -29.98 20.51 6.87
CA CYS A 321 -29.66 20.98 8.22
C CYS A 321 -30.40 20.15 9.28
N ASP A 322 -31.67 19.86 9.05
CA ASP A 322 -32.47 19.04 9.95
C ASP A 322 -31.98 17.59 10.04
N PHE A 323 -31.53 17.03 8.92
CA PHE A 323 -30.90 15.71 8.88
C PHE A 323 -29.57 15.71 9.66
N LEU A 324 -28.71 16.71 9.44
CA LEU A 324 -27.39 16.81 10.08
C LEU A 324 -27.49 16.95 11.60
N ARG A 325 -28.47 17.70 12.11
CA ARG A 325 -28.72 17.83 13.57
C ARG A 325 -28.99 16.49 14.27
N ARG A 326 -29.47 15.49 13.53
CA ARG A 326 -29.83 14.17 14.05
C ARG A 326 -28.75 13.11 13.75
N ASN A 327 -27.78 13.41 12.89
CA ASN A 327 -26.85 12.42 12.34
C ASN A 327 -25.41 12.97 12.32
N ASN A 328 -24.71 12.82 13.44
CA ASN A 328 -23.35 13.36 13.64
C ASN A 328 -22.26 12.72 12.76
N SER A 329 -22.55 11.60 12.07
CA SER A 329 -21.62 10.99 11.12
C SER A 329 -21.62 11.67 9.75
N PHE A 330 -22.55 12.60 9.50
CA PHE A 330 -22.69 13.27 8.21
C PHE A 330 -22.24 14.73 8.29
N GLN A 331 -21.82 15.27 7.16
CA GLN A 331 -21.51 16.69 6.98
C GLN A 331 -21.70 17.11 5.51
N LEU A 332 -21.79 18.41 5.27
CA LEU A 332 -21.70 18.98 3.92
C LEU A 332 -20.25 19.28 3.57
N LEU A 333 -19.88 19.03 2.32
CA LEU A 333 -18.62 19.47 1.75
C LEU A 333 -18.85 20.09 0.37
N PRO A 334 -18.07 21.11 -0.02
CA PRO A 334 -18.04 21.59 -1.39
C PRO A 334 -17.82 20.43 -2.35
N VAL A 335 -18.56 20.40 -3.45
CA VAL A 335 -18.40 19.37 -4.48
C VAL A 335 -16.98 19.42 -5.03
N SER A 336 -16.13 18.55 -4.49
CA SER A 336 -14.71 18.47 -4.83
C SER A 336 -14.27 17.01 -4.82
N GLU A 337 -13.81 16.55 -5.98
CA GLU A 337 -13.34 15.18 -6.16
C GLU A 337 -12.09 14.86 -5.34
N LYS A 338 -11.34 15.88 -4.92
CA LYS A 338 -10.04 15.71 -4.24
C LYS A 338 -10.18 15.23 -2.81
N VAL A 339 -11.39 15.32 -2.23
CA VAL A 339 -11.62 15.03 -0.81
C VAL A 339 -12.11 13.59 -0.58
N LEU A 340 -12.64 12.94 -1.62
CA LEU A 340 -13.25 11.62 -1.50
C LEU A 340 -12.36 10.50 -2.07
N PRO A 341 -12.45 9.27 -1.51
CA PRO A 341 -11.89 8.07 -2.13
C PRO A 341 -12.36 7.92 -3.58
N THR A 342 -11.50 7.39 -4.45
CA THR A 342 -11.77 7.27 -5.89
C THR A 342 -13.02 6.45 -6.23
N VAL A 343 -13.46 5.55 -5.35
CA VAL A 343 -14.75 4.85 -5.51
C VAL A 343 -15.93 5.80 -5.47
N PHE A 344 -15.93 6.81 -4.60
CA PHE A 344 -17.03 7.78 -4.46
C PHE A 344 -16.87 8.96 -5.41
N ALA A 345 -15.64 9.42 -5.66
CA ALA A 345 -15.37 10.49 -6.61
C ALA A 345 -15.88 10.17 -8.03
N LYS A 346 -15.98 8.88 -8.41
CA LYS A 346 -16.60 8.46 -9.68
C LYS A 346 -18.09 8.83 -9.77
N ALA A 347 -18.85 8.71 -8.70
CA ALA A 347 -20.28 9.04 -8.69
C ALA A 347 -20.52 10.54 -8.89
N LEU A 348 -19.65 11.40 -8.34
CA LEU A 348 -19.71 12.84 -8.54
C LEU A 348 -19.47 13.25 -10.00
N LYS A 349 -18.71 12.45 -10.77
CA LYS A 349 -18.43 12.70 -12.19
C LYS A 349 -19.56 12.29 -13.13
N MET A 350 -20.49 11.47 -12.65
CA MET A 350 -21.57 10.97 -13.51
C MET A 350 -22.53 12.11 -13.83
N LYS A 351 -22.91 12.17 -15.09
CA LYS A 351 -23.98 13.05 -15.57
C LYS A 351 -25.24 12.22 -15.75
N PRO A 352 -26.44 12.81 -15.61
CA PRO A 352 -27.68 12.14 -15.98
C PRO A 352 -27.54 11.56 -17.39
N VAL A 353 -27.94 10.32 -17.57
CA VAL A 353 -28.08 9.75 -18.91
C VAL A 353 -29.24 10.50 -19.56
N ALA A 354 -28.97 11.22 -20.65
CA ALA A 354 -30.04 11.89 -21.40
C ALA A 354 -31.10 10.86 -21.81
N PRO A 355 -32.41 11.15 -21.68
CA PRO A 355 -33.44 10.27 -22.19
C PRO A 355 -33.29 10.12 -23.71
N GLY A 356 -33.13 8.88 -24.18
CA GLY A 356 -33.37 8.50 -25.58
C GLY A 356 -32.13 8.32 -26.46
N LEU A 357 -31.83 7.07 -26.80
CA LEU A 357 -31.34 6.69 -28.14
C LEU A 357 -31.67 5.22 -28.50
N PHE A 358 -32.65 4.61 -27.84
CA PHE A 358 -33.26 3.33 -28.22
C PHE A 358 -34.71 3.29 -27.70
N ASP A 359 -35.55 4.18 -28.23
CA ASP A 359 -36.99 3.92 -28.37
C ASP A 359 -37.29 3.78 -29.86
#